data_AF-A0A7V8VT96-F1
#
_entry.id   AF-A0A7V8VT96-F1
#
_cell.length_a   1.000
_cell.length_b   1.000
_cell.length_c   1.000
_cell.angle_alpha   90.00
_cell.angle_beta   90.00
_cell.angle_gamma   90.00
#
_symmetry.space_group_name_H-M   'P 1'
#
loop_
_entity.id
_entity.type
_entity.pdbx_description
1 polymer ?
#
loop_
_entity_poly.entity_id
_entity_poly.type
_entity_poly.pdbx_seq_one_letter_code
_entity_poly.pdbx_strand_id
1 'polypeptide(L)'
;MAIFGKKDKPKPDFSGVQSGSSSTAPAQPAAAPAGTAGTGSGAGTSARSYTVVSGDSLSKIAQREYGDAGKWRVIYEANRAQIKNPDLIHPGQVFTIPPVS
;
A
#
# COMPACT_ATOMS: atom_id res chain seq x y z
N MET A 1 -2.92 63.08 -25.70
CA MET A 1 -3.65 62.34 -24.66
C MET A 1 -3.73 60.87 -25.06
N ALA A 2 -3.32 59.97 -24.18
CA ALA A 2 -3.16 58.54 -24.48
C ALA A 2 -4.42 57.70 -24.24
N ILE A 3 -4.58 56.75 -25.17
CA ILE A 3 -5.40 55.53 -25.23
C ILE A 3 -5.78 54.86 -23.89
N PHE A 4 -7.08 54.57 -23.72
CA PHE A 4 -7.66 53.78 -22.63
C PHE A 4 -7.35 52.29 -22.80
N GLY A 5 -6.51 51.76 -21.92
CA GLY A 5 -6.00 50.38 -21.93
C GLY A 5 -7.05 49.32 -21.59
N LYS A 6 -6.97 48.20 -22.32
CA LYS A 6 -7.58 46.90 -22.06
C LYS A 6 -7.11 46.31 -20.72
N LYS A 7 -8.01 45.53 -20.08
CA LYS A 7 -7.73 44.45 -19.09
C LYS A 7 -7.03 44.97 -17.82
N ASP A 8 -7.39 44.63 -16.60
CA ASP A 8 -7.65 43.33 -15.98
C ASP A 8 -8.39 43.61 -14.67
N LYS A 9 -9.47 42.87 -14.36
CA LYS A 9 -9.93 42.76 -12.97
C LYS A 9 -9.35 41.47 -12.41
N PRO A 10 -8.46 41.54 -11.40
CA PRO A 10 -7.81 40.34 -10.88
C PRO A 10 -8.83 39.40 -10.25
N LYS A 11 -8.62 38.13 -10.62
CA LYS A 11 -9.10 36.89 -10.01
C LYS A 11 -9.29 37.05 -8.49
N PRO A 12 -10.37 36.51 -7.89
CA PRO A 12 -10.54 36.51 -6.44
C PRO A 12 -9.26 36.04 -5.74
N ASP A 13 -8.73 36.92 -4.90
CA ASP A 13 -7.58 36.70 -4.04
C ASP A 13 -7.99 35.73 -2.93
N PHE A 14 -7.50 34.49 -3.04
CA PHE A 14 -7.57 33.49 -1.98
C PHE A 14 -6.18 33.32 -1.33
N SER A 15 -5.38 34.40 -1.22
CA SER A 15 -4.00 34.35 -0.76
C SER A 15 -3.85 34.17 0.76
N GLY A 16 -4.85 33.58 1.43
CA GLY A 16 -4.89 33.33 2.87
C GLY A 16 -5.50 31.99 3.27
N VAL A 17 -5.72 31.04 2.36
CA VAL A 17 -6.16 29.69 2.74
C VAL A 17 -4.97 28.83 3.15
N GLN A 18 -4.49 29.03 4.38
CA GLN A 18 -3.69 28.03 5.06
C GLN A 18 -4.63 26.94 5.60
N SER A 19 -5.13 26.08 4.70
CA SER A 19 -5.71 24.80 5.09
C SER A 19 -4.57 23.84 5.43
N GLY A 20 -3.97 24.06 6.60
CA GLY A 20 -3.24 23.03 7.32
C GLY A 20 -4.23 21.98 7.83
N SER A 21 -4.73 21.13 6.94
CA SER A 21 -5.33 19.86 7.33
C SER A 21 -4.29 18.79 7.09
N SER A 22 -3.55 18.52 8.16
CA SER A 22 -2.75 17.33 8.37
C SER A 22 -3.49 16.11 7.87
N SER A 23 -2.85 15.39 6.94
CA SER A 23 -2.99 13.94 6.74
C SER A 23 -4.41 13.40 6.89
N THR A 24 -5.17 13.44 5.80
CA THR A 24 -5.99 12.26 5.55
C THR A 24 -4.99 11.17 5.18
N ALA A 25 -4.73 10.25 6.11
CA ALA A 25 -4.23 8.94 5.71
C ALA A 25 -5.16 8.48 4.57
N PRO A 26 -4.64 7.95 3.44
CA PRO A 26 -5.49 7.23 2.54
C PRO A 26 -6.17 6.15 3.39
N ALA A 27 -7.48 6.32 3.58
CA ALA A 27 -8.32 5.32 4.17
C ALA A 27 -8.01 4.03 3.42
N GLN A 28 -7.36 3.13 4.14
CA GLN A 28 -7.15 1.75 3.80
C GLN A 28 -8.44 1.26 3.15
N PRO A 29 -8.44 0.88 1.86
CA PRO A 29 -9.62 0.36 1.21
C PRO A 29 -9.99 -0.96 1.91
N ALA A 30 -10.90 -0.85 2.89
CA ALA A 30 -11.69 -1.94 3.40
C ALA A 30 -12.69 -2.31 2.30
N ALA A 31 -12.25 -3.14 1.36
CA ALA A 31 -13.10 -3.88 0.47
C ALA A 31 -12.41 -5.20 0.15
N ALA A 32 -12.69 -6.20 0.97
CA ALA A 32 -12.60 -7.59 0.56
C ALA A 32 -13.73 -7.86 -0.44
N PRO A 33 -13.46 -8.27 -1.68
CA PRO A 33 -14.33 -9.25 -2.31
C PRO A 33 -13.85 -10.62 -1.84
N ALA A 34 -14.70 -11.30 -1.07
CA ALA A 34 -14.66 -12.74 -0.98
C ALA A 34 -14.83 -13.29 -2.41
N GLY A 35 -13.83 -14.04 -2.88
CA GLY A 35 -13.80 -14.70 -4.18
C GLY A 35 -13.09 -16.03 -4.06
N THR A 36 -13.91 -17.06 -3.98
CA THR A 36 -13.76 -18.53 -4.05
C THR A 36 -12.40 -19.17 -4.39
N ALA A 37 -12.19 -20.30 -3.71
CA ALA A 37 -11.08 -21.23 -3.68
C ALA A 37 -10.58 -21.82 -5.02
N GLY A 38 -9.28 -22.18 -5.00
CA GLY A 38 -8.64 -23.26 -5.76
C GLY A 38 -8.24 -22.86 -7.20
N THR A 39 -7.02 -23.04 -7.69
CA THR A 39 -5.99 -24.02 -7.35
C THR A 39 -4.64 -23.45 -7.77
N GLY A 40 -3.68 -23.42 -6.86
CA GLY A 40 -2.29 -23.06 -7.14
C GLY A 40 -1.37 -23.99 -6.38
N SER A 41 -1.31 -25.25 -6.83
CA SER A 41 -0.29 -26.18 -6.39
C SER A 41 1.06 -25.65 -6.86
N GLY A 42 1.93 -25.31 -5.92
CA GLY A 42 3.22 -24.71 -6.20
C GLY A 42 4.09 -24.68 -4.95
N ALA A 43 4.26 -25.84 -4.32
CA ALA A 43 5.25 -26.07 -3.29
C ALA A 43 6.66 -25.85 -3.87
N GLY A 44 7.10 -24.59 -3.89
CA GLY A 44 8.50 -24.25 -3.95
C GLY A 44 9.06 -24.36 -2.53
N THR A 45 9.84 -25.40 -2.24
CA THR A 45 10.54 -25.63 -0.96
C THR A 45 11.65 -24.59 -0.69
N SER A 46 11.60 -23.43 -1.34
CA SER A 46 12.64 -22.42 -1.27
C SER A 46 12.05 -21.11 -0.77
N ALA A 47 12.72 -20.50 0.20
CA ALA A 47 12.37 -19.15 0.66
C ALA A 47 12.36 -18.19 -0.54
N ARG A 48 11.22 -17.53 -0.76
CA ARG A 48 11.04 -16.56 -1.83
C ARG A 48 11.33 -15.15 -1.30
N SER A 49 11.81 -14.26 -2.15
CA SER A 49 11.85 -12.83 -1.82
C SER A 49 10.73 -12.13 -2.57
N TYR A 50 9.91 -11.39 -1.84
CA TYR A 50 8.77 -10.65 -2.38
C TYR A 50 8.95 -9.16 -2.15
N THR A 51 8.84 -8.36 -3.20
CA THR A 51 8.85 -6.90 -3.10
C THR A 51 7.42 -6.40 -2.97
N VAL A 52 7.13 -5.75 -1.84
CA VAL A 52 5.83 -5.12 -1.59
C VAL A 52 5.56 -4.07 -2.67
N VAL A 53 4.37 -4.11 -3.25
CA VAL A 53 3.89 -3.07 -4.16
C VAL A 53 2.77 -2.27 -3.50
N SER A 54 2.42 -1.12 -4.09
CA SER A 54 1.45 -0.22 -3.48
C SER A 54 0.07 -0.90 -3.43
N GLY A 55 -0.55 -0.95 -2.25
CA GLY A 55 -1.84 -1.61 -2.03
C GLY A 55 -1.78 -3.09 -1.68
N ASP A 56 -0.57 -3.65 -1.48
CA ASP A 56 -0.39 -4.97 -0.89
C ASP A 56 -0.47 -4.95 0.64
N SER A 57 -0.75 -6.11 1.21
CA SER A 57 -0.86 -6.34 2.66
C SER A 57 -0.28 -7.70 2.97
N LEU A 58 0.23 -7.93 4.19
CA LEU A 58 0.85 -9.22 4.53
C LEU A 58 -0.06 -10.43 4.25
N SER A 59 -1.36 -10.28 4.50
CA SER A 59 -2.38 -11.27 4.18
C SER A 59 -2.59 -11.49 2.67
N LYS A 60 -2.54 -10.44 1.85
CA LYS A 60 -2.56 -10.57 0.38
C LYS A 60 -1.32 -11.27 -0.14
N ILE A 61 -0.15 -10.92 0.38
CA ILE A 61 1.12 -11.54 0.00
C ILE A 61 1.09 -13.01 0.40
N ALA A 62 0.67 -13.33 1.62
CA ALA A 62 0.52 -14.71 2.09
C ALA A 62 -0.49 -15.51 1.24
N GLN A 63 -1.62 -14.90 0.87
CA GLN A 63 -2.58 -15.55 -0.02
C GLN A 63 -2.02 -15.80 -1.42
N ARG A 64 -1.17 -14.91 -1.93
CA ARG A 64 -0.52 -15.07 -3.24
C ARG A 64 0.58 -16.13 -3.21
N GLU A 65 1.42 -16.12 -2.19
CA GLU A 65 2.61 -16.98 -2.10
C GLU A 65 2.28 -18.36 -1.53
N TYR A 66 1.36 -18.45 -0.56
CA TYR A 66 0.98 -19.70 0.10
C TYR A 66 -0.41 -20.20 -0.25
N GLY A 67 -1.22 -19.43 -0.97
CA GLY A 67 -2.64 -19.72 -1.17
C GLY A 67 -3.50 -19.45 0.08
N ASP A 68 -2.91 -18.95 1.15
CA ASP A 68 -3.56 -18.82 2.47
C ASP A 68 -3.24 -17.47 3.11
N ALA A 69 -4.27 -16.64 3.22
CA ALA A 69 -4.15 -15.31 3.81
C ALA A 69 -3.76 -15.35 5.29
N GLY A 70 -4.08 -16.43 6.03
CA GLY A 70 -3.77 -16.62 7.45
C GLY A 70 -2.28 -16.84 7.73
N LYS A 71 -1.49 -17.18 6.71
CA LYS A 71 -0.03 -17.38 6.83
C LYS A 71 0.77 -16.08 6.81
N TRP A 72 0.09 -14.93 6.85
CA TRP A 72 0.71 -13.61 7.00
C TRP A 72 1.63 -13.50 8.21
N ARG A 73 1.30 -14.22 9.29
CA ARG A 73 2.07 -14.24 10.53
C ARG A 73 3.45 -14.87 10.34
N VAL A 74 3.56 -15.88 9.47
CA VAL A 74 4.83 -16.53 9.15
C VAL A 74 5.77 -15.56 8.43
N ILE A 75 5.23 -14.79 7.45
CA ILE A 75 5.97 -13.73 6.77
C ILE A 75 6.43 -12.68 7.79
N TYR A 76 5.52 -12.24 8.65
CA TYR A 76 5.85 -11.28 9.69
C TYR A 76 6.99 -11.78 10.58
N GLU A 77 6.89 -13.00 11.11
CA GLU A 77 7.89 -13.59 12.00
C GLU A 77 9.27 -13.71 11.35
N ALA A 78 9.33 -14.12 10.08
CA ALA A 78 10.57 -14.19 9.32
C ALA A 78 11.20 -12.80 9.06
N ASN A 79 10.38 -11.75 8.97
CA ASN A 79 10.82 -10.38 8.64
C ASN A 79 10.69 -9.41 9.82
N ARG A 80 10.52 -9.89 11.05
CA ARG A 80 10.30 -9.05 12.24
C ARG A 80 11.42 -8.03 12.48
N ALA A 81 12.62 -8.30 11.98
CA ALA A 81 13.73 -7.37 12.02
C ALA A 81 13.51 -6.13 11.13
N GLN A 82 12.74 -6.29 10.04
CA GLN A 82 12.44 -5.24 9.06
C GLN A 82 11.02 -4.67 9.22
N ILE A 83 10.08 -5.47 9.70
CA ILE A 83 8.68 -5.10 9.90
C ILE A 83 8.47 -4.71 11.36
N LYS A 84 8.42 -3.40 11.62
CA LYS A 84 8.09 -2.86 12.94
C LYS A 84 6.61 -3.01 13.26
N ASN A 85 5.76 -2.77 12.27
CA ASN A 85 4.31 -2.88 12.37
C ASN A 85 3.79 -3.75 11.22
N PRO A 86 3.08 -4.86 11.50
CA PRO A 86 2.57 -5.76 10.46
C PRO A 86 1.50 -5.08 9.58
N ASP A 87 0.76 -4.13 10.14
CA ASP A 87 -0.25 -3.34 9.41
C ASP A 87 0.34 -2.16 8.62
N LEU A 88 1.62 -1.81 8.85
CA LEU A 88 2.31 -0.73 8.14
C LEU A 88 3.49 -1.30 7.34
N ILE A 89 3.15 -1.83 6.17
CA ILE A 89 4.13 -2.17 5.15
C ILE A 89 4.11 -1.12 4.03
N HIS A 90 5.27 -0.87 3.45
CA HIS A 90 5.47 0.14 2.42
C HIS A 90 5.91 -0.50 1.10
N PRO A 91 5.44 0.02 -0.05
CA PRO A 91 5.93 -0.41 -1.34
C PRO A 91 7.44 -0.22 -1.45
N GLY A 92 8.12 -1.19 -2.09
CA GLY A 92 9.57 -1.24 -2.23
C GLY A 92 10.28 -2.01 -1.11
N GLN A 93 9.58 -2.40 -0.04
CA GLN A 93 10.15 -3.31 0.96
C GLN A 93 10.29 -4.72 0.38
N VAL A 94 11.44 -5.35 0.60
CA VAL A 94 11.67 -6.75 0.22
C VAL A 94 11.51 -7.61 1.46
N PHE A 95 10.58 -8.56 1.41
CA PHE A 95 10.32 -9.53 2.48
C PHE A 95 10.72 -10.92 2.05
N THR A 96 11.35 -11.65 2.97
CA THR A 96 11.60 -13.08 2.86
C THR A 96 10.35 -13.86 3.19
N ILE A 97 9.83 -14.60 2.22
CA ILE A 97 8.69 -15.49 2.34
C ILE A 97 9.23 -16.90 2.60
N PRO A 98 9.29 -17.37 3.86
CA PRO A 98 9.80 -18.70 4.18
C PRO A 98 8.86 -19.80 3.65
N PRO A 99 9.34 -21.00 3.30
CA PRO A 99 8.44 -22.10 2.99
C PRO A 99 7.65 -22.51 4.25
N VAL A 100 6.35 -22.74 4.09
CA VAL A 100 5.47 -23.29 5.12
C VAL A 100 5.35 -24.79 4.85
N SER A 101 6.07 -25.59 5.63
CA SER A 101 5.97 -27.06 5.59
C SER A 101 4.73 -27.58 6.30
#